data_AF-A0A382KQ10-F1
#
_entry.id   AF-A0A382KQ10-F1
#
_cell.length_a   1.000
_cell.length_b   1.000
_cell.length_c   1.000
_cell.angle_alpha   90.00
_cell.angle_beta   90.00
_cell.angle_gamma   90.00
#
_symmetry.space_group_name_H-M   'P 1'
#
loop_
_entity.id
_entity.type
_entity.pdbx_description
1 polymer ?
#
loop_
_entity_poly.entity_id
_entity_poly.type
_entity_poly.pdbx_seq_one_letter_code
_entity_poly.pdbx_strand_id
1 'polypeptide(L)'
;MELSEEDIWYFRYNGFYRLPELLADNLIDQLNDITDMQISELVEPIIWESTKSRTPTDIRRLSKIVERNSAYLEAASYPIVLDALQGVLGPNIELLTNKHNHLMVRPAGSF
;
A
#
# COMPACT_ATOMS: atom_id res chain seq x y z
N MET A 1 -17.09 0.66 3.10
CA MET A 1 -17.84 1.08 4.31
C MET A 1 -17.71 2.59 4.46
N GLU A 2 -18.83 3.31 4.49
CA GLU A 2 -18.82 4.74 4.80
C GLU A 2 -18.54 4.96 6.28
N LEU A 3 -17.68 5.93 6.60
CA LEU A 3 -17.35 6.29 7.97
C LEU A 3 -18.50 7.06 8.62
N SER A 4 -18.76 6.79 9.91
CA SER A 4 -19.68 7.61 10.70
C SER A 4 -19.07 8.98 11.04
N GLU A 5 -19.91 9.91 11.53
CA GLU A 5 -19.40 11.20 12.03
C GLU A 5 -18.40 11.04 13.18
N GLU A 6 -18.57 10.03 14.03
CA GLU A 6 -17.65 9.73 15.13
C GLU A 6 -16.31 9.21 14.62
N ASP A 7 -16.32 8.35 13.58
CA ASP A 7 -15.10 7.85 12.93
C ASP A 7 -14.32 8.99 12.26
N ILE A 8 -15.03 9.89 11.58
CA ILE A 8 -14.45 11.08 10.94
C ILE A 8 -13.88 12.04 12.00
N TRP A 9 -14.60 12.23 13.11
CA TRP A 9 -14.10 13.02 14.23
C TRP A 9 -12.83 12.40 14.82
N TYR A 10 -12.82 11.09 15.04
CA TYR A 10 -11.66 10.35 15.55
C TYR A 10 -10.46 10.51 14.61
N PHE A 11 -10.66 10.36 13.30
CA PHE A 11 -9.63 10.58 12.29
C PHE A 11 -9.05 11.99 12.38
N ARG A 12 -9.91 13.02 12.42
CA ARG A 12 -9.47 14.43 12.47
C ARG A 12 -8.71 14.76 13.76
N TYR A 13 -9.07 14.13 14.87
CA TYR A 13 -8.41 14.34 16.15
C TYR A 13 -7.06 13.60 16.25
N ASN A 14 -7.00 12.34 15.82
CA ASN A 14 -5.82 11.48 16.00
C ASN A 14 -4.87 11.49 14.79
N GLY A 15 -5.33 11.91 13.61
CA GLY A 15 -4.58 11.89 12.35
C GLY A 15 -4.53 10.52 11.66
N PHE A 16 -5.21 9.50 12.19
CA PHE A 16 -5.36 8.18 11.57
C PHE A 16 -6.69 7.54 11.98
N TYR A 17 -7.14 6.58 11.18
CA TYR A 17 -8.28 5.72 11.49
C TYR A 17 -8.00 4.32 10.98
N ARG A 18 -8.28 3.30 11.80
CA ARG A 18 -8.07 1.90 11.44
C ARG A 18 -9.40 1.33 10.95
N LEU A 19 -9.43 0.88 9.70
CA LEU A 19 -10.60 0.19 9.16
C LEU A 19 -10.75 -1.20 9.82
N PRO A 20 -12.00 -1.62 10.12
CA PRO A 20 -12.28 -2.91 10.74
C PRO A 20 -12.17 -4.08 9.74
N GLU A 21 -12.50 -3.83 8.49
CA GLU A 21 -12.46 -4.80 7.40
C GLU A 21 -11.10 -4.74 6.67
N LEU A 22 -10.77 -5.82 5.95
CA LEU A 22 -9.57 -5.92 5.11
C LEU A 22 -9.96 -5.96 3.63
N LEU A 23 -8.97 -5.95 2.75
CA LEU A 23 -9.16 -6.34 1.35
C LEU A 23 -9.60 -7.82 1.29
N ALA A 24 -10.23 -8.22 0.19
CA ALA A 24 -10.59 -9.63 0.00
C ALA A 24 -9.35 -10.53 -0.01
N ASP A 25 -9.47 -11.71 0.61
CA ASP A 25 -8.34 -12.64 0.81
C ASP A 25 -7.63 -12.98 -0.50
N ASN A 26 -8.38 -13.21 -1.58
CA ASN A 26 -7.81 -13.51 -2.90
C ASN A 26 -6.97 -12.36 -3.46
N LEU A 27 -7.36 -11.10 -3.20
CA LEU A 27 -6.58 -9.94 -3.62
C LEU A 27 -5.33 -9.81 -2.76
N ILE A 28 -5.41 -10.11 -1.46
CA ILE A 28 -4.26 -10.13 -0.55
C ILE A 28 -3.24 -11.18 -1.02
N ASP A 29 -3.68 -12.40 -1.31
CA ASP A 29 -2.83 -13.48 -1.80
C ASP A 29 -2.14 -13.08 -3.11
N GLN A 30 -2.90 -12.53 -4.05
CA GLN A 30 -2.36 -12.03 -5.31
C GLN A 30 -1.32 -10.92 -5.13
N LEU A 31 -1.56 -9.97 -4.21
CA LEU A 31 -0.60 -8.91 -3.91
C LEU A 31 0.70 -9.46 -3.33
N ASN A 32 0.61 -10.48 -2.46
CA ASN A 32 1.78 -11.13 -1.88
C ASN A 32 2.58 -11.87 -2.97
N ASP A 33 1.93 -12.69 -3.79
CA ASP A 33 2.60 -13.44 -4.87
C ASP A 33 3.33 -12.51 -5.84
N ILE A 34 2.69 -11.40 -6.23
CA ILE A 34 3.30 -10.41 -7.13
C ILE A 34 4.48 -9.71 -6.44
N THR A 35 4.35 -9.38 -5.14
CA THR A 35 5.41 -8.71 -4.39
C THR A 35 6.61 -9.62 -4.22
N ASP A 36 6.40 -10.89 -3.87
CA ASP A 36 7.45 -11.90 -3.72
C ASP A 36 8.20 -12.13 -5.04
N MET A 37 7.48 -12.22 -6.15
CA MET A 37 8.08 -12.30 -7.48
C MET A 37 8.94 -11.06 -7.77
N GLN A 38 8.43 -9.84 -7.56
CA GLN A 38 9.20 -8.62 -7.80
C GLN A 38 10.45 -8.50 -6.92
N ILE A 39 10.37 -8.97 -5.69
CA ILE A 39 11.51 -9.05 -4.75
C ILE A 39 12.53 -10.09 -5.25
N SER A 40 12.08 -11.27 -5.66
CA SER A 40 12.97 -12.35 -6.12
C SER A 40 13.68 -12.01 -7.43
N GLU A 41 13.00 -11.32 -8.34
CA GLU A 41 13.51 -10.92 -9.65
C GLU A 41 14.25 -9.57 -9.62
N LEU A 42 14.33 -8.90 -8.46
CA LEU A 42 14.98 -7.60 -8.28
C LEU A 42 14.44 -6.54 -9.27
N VAL A 43 13.11 -6.49 -9.44
CA VAL A 43 12.47 -5.56 -10.40
C VAL A 43 12.64 -4.11 -9.92
N GLU A 44 13.46 -3.33 -10.63
CA GLU A 44 13.67 -1.90 -10.40
C GLU A 44 12.40 -1.06 -10.69
N PRO A 45 12.18 0.12 -10.05
CA PRO A 45 13.09 0.83 -9.15
C PRO A 45 13.00 0.41 -7.66
N ILE A 46 14.09 -0.08 -7.11
CA ILE A 46 14.26 -0.58 -5.74
C ILE A 46 15.06 0.42 -4.92
N ILE A 47 14.63 0.65 -3.67
CA ILE A 47 15.48 1.25 -2.64
C ILE A 47 15.98 0.16 -1.73
N TRP A 48 17.29 0.18 -1.54
CA TRP A 48 18.04 -0.79 -0.76
C TRP A 48 18.30 -0.25 0.64
N GLU A 49 18.50 -1.16 1.59
CA GLU A 49 19.17 -0.86 2.85
C GLU A 49 20.56 -0.28 2.60
N SER A 50 21.11 0.41 3.60
CA SER A 50 22.43 1.06 3.53
C SER A 50 23.61 0.07 3.49
N THR A 51 23.33 -1.23 3.45
CA THR A 51 24.32 -2.30 3.25
C THR A 51 24.90 -2.24 1.85
N LYS A 52 26.08 -2.87 1.66
CA LYS A 52 26.74 -2.98 0.36
C LYS A 52 26.18 -4.12 -0.50
N SER A 53 25.42 -5.03 0.08
CA SER A 53 24.79 -6.14 -0.61
C SER A 53 23.55 -5.67 -1.38
N ARG A 54 23.25 -6.36 -2.47
CA ARG A 54 22.11 -6.10 -3.36
C ARG A 54 21.36 -7.40 -3.60
N THR A 55 20.93 -8.00 -2.50
CA THR A 55 20.17 -9.26 -2.48
C THR A 55 18.73 -8.98 -2.06
N PRO A 56 17.77 -9.90 -2.33
CA PRO A 56 16.36 -9.69 -1.94
C PRO A 56 16.16 -9.27 -0.48
N THR A 57 17.00 -9.76 0.43
CA THR A 57 16.95 -9.41 1.87
C THR A 57 17.38 -7.98 2.19
N ASP A 58 18.05 -7.30 1.27
CA ASP A 58 18.47 -5.90 1.40
C ASP A 58 17.44 -4.91 0.82
N ILE A 59 16.31 -5.40 0.27
CA ILE A 59 15.27 -4.52 -0.27
C ILE A 59 14.54 -3.84 0.88
N ARG A 60 14.53 -2.50 0.88
CA ARG A 60 13.76 -1.67 1.83
C ARG A 60 12.43 -1.24 1.24
N ARG A 61 12.40 -0.91 -0.05
CA ARG A 61 11.22 -0.33 -0.69
C ARG A 61 11.15 -0.62 -2.17
N LEU A 62 9.97 -1.01 -2.64
CA LEU A 62 9.61 -1.03 -4.06
C LEU A 62 8.93 0.29 -4.42
N SER A 63 9.51 1.07 -5.33
CA SER A 63 8.98 2.39 -5.71
C SER A 63 8.13 2.30 -6.98
N LYS A 64 7.19 3.24 -7.18
CA LYS A 64 6.28 3.27 -8.34
C LYS A 64 5.38 2.03 -8.42
N ILE A 65 4.80 1.65 -7.28
CA ILE A 65 4.00 0.43 -7.14
C ILE A 65 2.85 0.33 -8.14
N VAL A 66 2.16 1.44 -8.41
CA VAL A 66 1.00 1.47 -9.31
C VAL A 66 1.39 1.12 -10.76
N GLU A 67 2.61 1.47 -11.18
CA GLU A 67 3.11 1.19 -12.53
C GLU A 67 3.63 -0.25 -12.67
N ARG A 68 3.94 -0.93 -11.56
CA ARG A 68 4.57 -2.26 -11.56
C ARG A 68 3.58 -3.38 -11.89
N ASN A 69 2.34 -3.27 -11.43
CA ASN A 69 1.29 -4.24 -11.69
C ASN A 69 -0.11 -3.64 -11.43
N SER A 70 -1.10 -4.01 -12.24
CA SER A 70 -2.48 -3.53 -12.10
C SER A 70 -3.14 -3.92 -10.77
N ALA A 71 -2.74 -5.03 -10.15
CA ALA A 71 -3.28 -5.47 -8.85
C ALA A 71 -3.08 -4.43 -7.73
N TYR A 72 -1.99 -3.65 -7.79
CA TYR A 72 -1.74 -2.59 -6.81
C TYR A 72 -2.71 -1.42 -6.98
N LEU A 73 -3.08 -1.09 -8.22
CA LEU A 73 -4.10 -0.09 -8.48
C LEU A 73 -5.48 -0.59 -8.06
N GLU A 74 -5.78 -1.86 -8.34
CA GLU A 74 -7.01 -2.51 -7.88
C GLU A 74 -7.15 -2.42 -6.36
N ALA A 75 -6.09 -2.73 -5.62
CA ALA A 75 -6.07 -2.60 -4.17
C ALA A 75 -6.24 -1.15 -3.69
N ALA A 76 -5.57 -0.19 -4.33
CA ALA A 76 -5.71 1.23 -4.00
C ALA A 76 -7.10 1.80 -4.31
N SER A 77 -7.81 1.20 -5.26
CA SER A 77 -9.17 1.57 -5.68
C SER A 77 -10.25 0.65 -5.12
N TYR A 78 -9.92 -0.22 -4.17
CA TYR A 78 -10.88 -1.17 -3.61
C TYR A 78 -11.97 -0.44 -2.81
N PRO A 79 -13.26 -0.86 -2.87
CA PRO A 79 -14.36 -0.12 -2.26
C PRO A 79 -14.16 0.21 -0.78
N ILE A 80 -13.61 -0.72 0.01
CA ILE A 80 -13.32 -0.48 1.43
C ILE A 80 -12.42 0.74 1.66
N VAL A 81 -11.46 0.98 0.77
CA VAL A 81 -10.51 2.10 0.84
C VAL A 81 -11.19 3.37 0.34
N LEU A 82 -11.84 3.32 -0.82
CA LEU A 82 -12.46 4.50 -1.44
C LEU A 82 -13.64 5.04 -0.62
N ASP A 83 -14.51 4.17 -0.10
CA ASP A 83 -15.65 4.56 0.73
C ASP A 83 -15.18 5.27 2.00
N ALA A 84 -14.12 4.73 2.63
CA ALA A 84 -13.56 5.30 3.84
C ALA A 84 -12.92 6.67 3.56
N LEU A 85 -12.14 6.77 2.47
CA LEU A 85 -11.52 8.01 2.05
C LEU A 85 -12.56 9.06 1.65
N GLN A 86 -13.69 8.66 1.05
CA GLN A 86 -14.75 9.59 0.65
C GLN A 86 -15.32 10.35 1.85
N GLY A 87 -15.48 9.70 3.01
CA GLY A 87 -15.90 10.37 4.24
C GLY A 87 -14.94 11.45 4.73
N VAL A 88 -13.65 11.33 4.37
CA VAL A 88 -12.59 12.27 4.81
C VAL A 88 -12.30 13.35 3.75
N LEU A 89 -12.17 12.95 2.49
CA LEU A 89 -11.71 13.79 1.37
C LEU A 89 -12.86 14.35 0.54
N GLY A 90 -14.07 13.78 0.65
CA GLY A 90 -15.19 14.04 -0.23
C GLY A 90 -15.22 13.10 -1.46
N PRO A 91 -16.21 13.28 -2.35
CA PRO A 91 -16.39 12.44 -3.53
C PRO A 91 -15.35 12.71 -4.62
N ASN A 92 -15.32 11.86 -5.66
CA ASN A 92 -14.46 11.98 -6.84
C ASN A 92 -12.95 11.98 -6.51
N ILE A 93 -12.51 10.96 -5.78
CA ILE A 93 -11.10 10.82 -5.38
C ILE A 93 -10.25 10.40 -6.58
N GLU A 94 -9.18 11.15 -6.83
CA GLU A 94 -8.19 10.83 -7.86
C GLU A 94 -6.86 10.39 -7.24
N LEU A 95 -6.26 9.34 -7.81
CA LEU A 95 -4.93 8.89 -7.41
C LEU A 95 -3.85 9.66 -8.18
N LEU A 96 -3.01 10.40 -7.45
CA LEU A 96 -1.87 11.11 -8.03
C LEU A 96 -0.67 10.18 -8.21
N THR A 97 -0.41 9.76 -9.45
CA THR A 97 0.69 8.84 -9.80
C THR A 97 2.06 9.49 -9.86
N ASN A 98 2.12 10.82 -9.99
CA ASN A 98 3.36 11.60 -9.99
C ASN A 98 3.96 11.84 -8.58
N LYS A 99 3.31 11.32 -7.54
CA LYS A 99 3.78 11.33 -6.14
C LYS A 99 4.25 9.95 -5.70
N HIS A 100 4.85 9.86 -4.52
CA HIS A 100 5.43 8.64 -3.98
C HIS A 100 4.39 7.57 -3.66
N ASN A 101 4.20 6.62 -4.56
CA ASN A 101 3.51 5.36 -4.31
C ASN A 101 4.55 4.23 -4.19
N HIS A 102 4.52 3.48 -3.11
CA HIS A 102 5.57 2.51 -2.77
C HIS A 102 5.06 1.43 -1.81
N LEU A 103 5.74 0.29 -1.80
CA LEU A 103 5.64 -0.70 -0.73
C LEU A 103 6.91 -0.68 0.10
N MET A 104 6.74 -0.66 1.41
CA MET A 104 7.83 -0.88 2.36
C MET A 104 7.98 -2.38 2.60
N VAL A 105 9.20 -2.88 2.50
CA VAL A 105 9.53 -4.27 2.79
C VAL A 105 10.17 -4.31 4.17
N ARG A 106 9.70 -5.23 5.00
CA ARG A 106 10.31 -5.55 6.29
C ARG A 106 11.08 -6.87 6.13
N PRO A 107 12.42 -6.85 6.02
CA PRO A 107 13.20 -8.08 5.88
C PRO A 107 13.02 -9.01 7.07
N ALA A 108 13.14 -10.31 6.84
CA ALA A 108 13.10 -11.31 7.92
C ALA A 108 14.13 -10.99 9.01
N GLY A 109 13.73 -11.07 10.28
CA GLY A 109 14.62 -10.81 11.42
C GLY A 109 14.86 -9.34 11.76
N SER A 110 14.19 -8.39 11.10
CA SER A 110 14.16 -6.99 11.54
C SER A 110 13.21 -6.83 12.73
N PHE A 111 13.66 -6.17 13.81
CA PHE A 111 12.90 -5.91 15.05
C PHE A 111 12.29 -4.51 15.06
#